data_AF-A0A2T7C8M2-F1
#
_entry.id   AF-A0A2T7C8M2-F1
#
_cell.length_a   1.000
_cell.length_b   1.000
_cell.length_c   1.000
_cell.angle_alpha   90.00
_cell.angle_beta   90.00
_cell.angle_gamma   90.00
#
_symmetry.space_group_name_H-M   'P 1'
#
loop_
_entity.id
_entity.type
_entity.pdbx_description
1 polymer ?
#
loop_
_entity_poly.entity_id
_entity_poly.type
_entity_poly.pdbx_seq_one_letter_code
_entity_poly.pdbx_strand_id
1 'polypeptide(L)'
;MYQHKNALICFKVDAESNVSTTFNVLGVLPSTKLAISVKLPDCNASKISTAFIISEALPYRKLVVSVKLPDDPLKLKLQYFHENATFATVVRMKPSPMVEFSATVGTEGVAFGAECRYDAARGKFRNYRAAIGMTSKYYHAALIMADKGDTIKVYGLYHFDKKQVVSAVVELTRKLSKKENTLTVGGLYTVDAQTTVKARLNDSGSLAALLRLQVKPKSHLMISGEFDMKSLDKPPKIGLALALVP
;
A
#
# COMPACT_ATOMS: atom_id res chain seq x y z
N MET A 1 -4.11 -7.85 31.51
CA MET A 1 -5.28 -8.25 30.69
C MET A 1 -6.53 -8.00 31.52
N TYR A 2 -7.41 -7.09 31.11
CA TYR A 2 -8.72 -6.91 31.73
C TYR A 2 -9.77 -7.30 30.68
N GLN A 3 -10.53 -8.35 30.96
CA GLN A 3 -11.56 -8.88 30.07
C GLN A 3 -12.90 -8.66 30.74
N HIS A 4 -13.72 -7.74 30.22
CA HIS A 4 -15.11 -7.61 30.61
C HIS A 4 -15.96 -7.56 29.35
N LYS A 5 -16.88 -8.53 29.23
CA LYS A 5 -17.97 -8.67 28.24
C LYS A 5 -17.67 -8.08 26.84
N ASN A 6 -17.24 -8.94 25.92
CA ASN A 6 -17.08 -8.70 24.47
C ASN A 6 -16.03 -7.66 24.00
N ALA A 7 -15.17 -7.15 24.88
CA ALA A 7 -14.04 -6.31 24.50
C ALA A 7 -12.70 -7.03 24.71
N LEU A 8 -11.83 -7.01 23.68
CA LEU A 8 -10.46 -7.52 23.75
C LEU A 8 -9.51 -6.33 23.58
N ILE A 9 -8.84 -5.94 24.67
CA ILE A 9 -7.94 -4.79 24.72
C ILE A 9 -6.51 -5.30 24.65
N CYS A 10 -5.77 -4.92 23.61
CA CYS A 10 -4.38 -5.31 23.43
C CYS A 10 -3.48 -4.07 23.61
N PHE A 11 -2.56 -4.15 24.56
CA PHE A 11 -1.55 -3.13 24.81
C PHE A 11 -0.25 -3.55 24.12
N LYS A 12 0.34 -2.63 23.34
CA LYS A 12 1.66 -2.83 22.75
C LYS A 12 2.56 -1.68 23.21
N VAL A 13 3.64 -2.03 23.91
CA VAL A 13 4.66 -1.12 24.43
C VAL A 13 5.96 -1.42 23.70
N ASP A 14 6.53 -0.44 23.01
CA ASP A 14 7.85 -0.54 22.38
C ASP A 14 8.91 0.15 23.25
N ALA A 15 10.18 -0.25 23.12
CA ALA A 15 11.31 0.12 23.99
C ALA A 15 11.78 1.60 23.90
N GLU A 16 11.01 2.47 23.22
CA GLU A 16 11.23 3.92 23.16
C GLU A 16 10.07 4.71 23.82
N SER A 17 9.43 4.12 24.84
CA SER A 17 8.30 4.69 25.60
C SER A 17 6.98 4.91 24.84
N ASN A 18 6.87 4.51 23.57
CA ASN A 18 5.61 4.60 22.81
C ASN A 18 4.59 3.53 23.25
N VAL A 19 3.56 3.96 23.99
CA VAL A 19 2.41 3.10 24.38
C VAL A 19 1.30 3.19 23.34
N SER A 20 1.15 2.15 22.50
CA SER A 20 0.05 2.03 21.55
C SER A 20 -1.05 1.13 22.11
N THR A 21 -2.23 1.70 22.40
CA THR A 21 -3.39 0.94 22.88
C THR A 21 -4.38 0.69 21.74
N THR A 22 -4.59 -0.57 21.35
CA THR A 22 -5.57 -0.95 20.30
C THR A 22 -6.84 -1.50 20.96
N PHE A 23 -7.98 -0.86 20.72
CA PHE A 23 -9.29 -1.27 21.23
C PHE A 23 -10.13 -1.93 20.14
N ASN A 24 -10.28 -3.25 20.17
CA ASN A 24 -11.22 -3.96 19.29
C ASN A 24 -12.57 -4.13 20.00
N VAL A 25 -13.59 -3.39 19.56
CA VAL A 25 -14.98 -3.61 19.99
C VAL A 25 -15.70 -4.37 18.89
N LEU A 26 -16.09 -5.63 19.18
CA LEU A 26 -16.92 -6.44 18.29
C LEU A 26 -18.40 -6.29 18.68
N GLY A 27 -19.19 -5.66 17.81
CA GLY A 27 -20.62 -5.95 17.72
C GLY A 27 -21.52 -4.74 17.55
N VAL A 28 -22.18 -4.64 16.39
CA VAL A 28 -23.60 -4.25 16.23
C VAL A 28 -24.07 -4.85 14.89
N LEU A 29 -25.03 -5.78 14.93
CA LEU A 29 -25.60 -6.67 13.87
C LEU A 29 -24.97 -8.09 13.73
N PRO A 30 -25.81 -9.14 13.54
CA PRO A 30 -25.40 -10.55 13.56
C PRO A 30 -24.48 -11.00 12.42
N SER A 31 -24.24 -10.16 11.40
CA SER A 31 -23.43 -10.48 10.20
C SER A 31 -22.30 -9.48 9.89
N THR A 32 -22.09 -8.47 10.73
CA THR A 32 -21.10 -7.39 10.53
C THR A 32 -19.87 -7.54 11.44
N LYS A 33 -18.66 -7.50 10.87
CA LYS A 33 -17.40 -7.47 11.64
C LYS A 33 -16.92 -6.02 11.76
N LEU A 34 -17.28 -5.36 12.86
CA LEU A 34 -16.75 -4.04 13.19
C LEU A 34 -15.33 -4.19 13.78
N ALA A 35 -14.33 -3.48 13.21
CA ALA A 35 -12.94 -3.50 13.66
C ALA A 35 -12.42 -2.07 13.89
N ILE A 36 -12.61 -1.55 15.10
CA ILE A 36 -12.11 -0.23 15.46
C ILE A 36 -10.61 -0.33 15.77
N SER A 37 -9.78 0.52 15.18
CA SER A 37 -8.32 0.51 15.38
C SER A 37 -7.84 1.91 15.80
N VAL A 38 -7.96 2.21 17.09
CA VAL A 38 -7.42 3.45 17.66
C VAL A 38 -5.90 3.33 17.77
N LYS A 39 -5.15 4.29 17.23
CA LYS A 39 -3.69 4.40 17.43
C LYS A 39 -3.41 5.71 18.15
N LEU A 40 -3.10 5.62 19.45
CA LEU A 40 -2.70 6.76 20.25
C LEU A 40 -1.18 6.96 20.11
N PRO A 41 -0.68 8.15 19.75
CA PRO A 41 0.73 8.47 19.87
C PRO A 41 1.07 8.92 21.30
N ASP A 42 2.35 8.84 21.63
CA ASP A 42 2.91 9.28 22.91
C ASP A 42 2.48 10.69 23.33
N CYS A 43 2.40 10.89 24.65
CA CYS A 43 1.98 12.13 25.32
C CYS A 43 2.84 13.38 25.02
N ASN A 44 3.77 13.30 24.06
CA ASN A 44 4.58 14.42 23.55
C ASN A 44 4.37 14.71 22.05
N ALA A 45 3.52 13.95 21.34
CA ALA A 45 3.15 14.22 19.94
C ALA A 45 1.73 14.82 19.88
N SER A 46 1.62 16.09 19.50
CA SER A 46 0.37 16.87 19.45
C SER A 46 -0.69 16.41 18.42
N LYS A 47 -0.58 15.19 17.85
CA LYS A 47 -1.47 14.73 16.76
C LYS A 47 -1.90 13.27 16.92
N ILE A 48 -3.11 13.04 17.45
CA ILE A 48 -3.61 11.72 17.90
C ILE A 48 -4.29 10.90 16.78
N SER A 49 -3.59 10.16 15.90
CA SER A 49 -4.23 9.49 14.75
C SER A 49 -5.06 8.21 15.05
N THR A 50 -6.37 8.35 15.24
CA THR A 50 -7.39 7.30 15.32
C THR A 50 -7.90 6.81 13.96
N ALA A 51 -7.98 5.49 13.74
CA ALA A 51 -8.61 4.92 12.55
C ALA A 51 -9.82 4.02 12.91
N PHE A 52 -10.96 4.23 12.25
CA PHE A 52 -12.14 3.38 12.37
C PHE A 52 -12.26 2.55 11.11
N ILE A 53 -12.31 1.21 11.21
CA ILE A 53 -12.50 0.34 10.06
C ILE A 53 -13.74 -0.52 10.28
N ILE A 54 -14.72 -0.39 9.40
CA ILE A 54 -15.93 -1.23 9.41
C ILE A 54 -15.83 -2.15 8.22
N SER A 55 -15.91 -3.46 8.43
CA SER A 55 -15.87 -4.44 7.36
C SER A 55 -17.09 -5.36 7.43
N GLU A 56 -17.87 -5.41 6.36
CA GLU A 56 -18.99 -6.32 6.25
C GLU A 56 -18.70 -7.34 5.14
N ALA A 57 -18.88 -8.62 5.45
CA ALA A 57 -18.72 -9.71 4.52
C ALA A 57 -20.09 -10.36 4.30
N LEU A 58 -20.61 -10.22 3.08
CA LEU A 58 -21.84 -10.86 2.61
C LEU A 58 -21.45 -11.97 1.62
N PRO A 59 -22.36 -12.90 1.26
CA PRO A 59 -22.09 -13.86 0.20
C PRO A 59 -21.65 -13.10 -1.08
N TYR A 60 -20.47 -13.43 -1.60
CA TYR A 60 -19.87 -12.85 -2.81
C TYR A 60 -19.51 -11.34 -2.76
N ARG A 61 -19.63 -10.67 -1.60
CA ARG A 61 -19.41 -9.22 -1.47
C ARG A 61 -18.67 -8.86 -0.20
N LYS A 62 -17.84 -7.82 -0.28
CA LYS A 62 -17.18 -7.24 0.90
C LYS A 62 -17.23 -5.72 0.85
N LEU A 63 -17.76 -5.10 1.90
CA LEU A 63 -17.77 -3.66 2.09
C LEU A 63 -16.73 -3.30 3.15
N VAL A 64 -15.86 -2.32 2.88
CA VAL A 64 -14.90 -1.80 3.84
C VAL A 64 -15.00 -0.28 3.90
N VAL A 65 -15.39 0.24 5.05
CA VAL A 65 -15.36 1.67 5.37
C VAL A 65 -14.17 1.92 6.28
N SER A 66 -13.38 2.95 6.00
CA SER A 66 -12.23 3.33 6.82
C SER A 66 -12.20 4.85 6.99
N VAL A 67 -12.19 5.32 8.24
CA VAL A 67 -12.08 6.73 8.60
C VAL A 67 -10.78 6.91 9.37
N LYS A 68 -9.95 7.89 8.99
CA LYS A 68 -8.78 8.30 9.77
C LYS A 68 -8.96 9.72 10.31
N LEU A 69 -8.83 9.89 11.62
CA LEU A 69 -8.96 11.11 12.42
C LEU A 69 -7.71 11.25 13.28
N PRO A 70 -7.23 12.44 13.70
CA PRO A 70 -7.29 13.77 13.17
C PRO A 70 -6.06 13.92 12.26
N ASP A 71 -5.91 13.02 11.29
CA ASP A 71 -5.15 13.36 10.09
C ASP A 71 -5.79 14.68 9.64
N ASP A 72 -5.16 15.81 9.88
CA ASP A 72 -5.47 17.02 9.15
C ASP A 72 -4.76 16.81 7.81
N PRO A 73 -5.45 16.34 6.75
CA PRO A 73 -6.90 16.36 6.56
C PRO A 73 -7.69 15.03 6.66
N LEU A 74 -8.92 15.12 7.19
CA LEU A 74 -9.85 13.99 7.41
C LEU A 74 -9.98 13.16 6.13
N LYS A 75 -9.70 11.86 6.25
CA LYS A 75 -9.72 10.90 5.13
C LYS A 75 -10.74 9.79 5.39
N LEU A 76 -11.77 9.75 4.55
CA LEU A 76 -12.75 8.67 4.46
C LEU A 76 -12.42 7.80 3.24
N LYS A 77 -12.38 6.48 3.42
CA LYS A 77 -12.22 5.49 2.35
C LYS A 77 -13.36 4.50 2.41
N LEU A 78 -14.07 4.33 1.31
CA LEU A 78 -15.07 3.31 1.11
C LEU A 78 -14.59 2.39 0.00
N GLN A 79 -14.63 1.08 0.23
CA GLN A 79 -14.26 0.06 -0.75
C GLN A 79 -15.36 -0.99 -0.80
N TYR A 80 -15.73 -1.37 -2.01
CA TYR A 80 -16.68 -2.42 -2.30
C TYR A 80 -16.01 -3.44 -3.20
N PHE A 81 -16.01 -4.69 -2.77
CA PHE A 81 -15.47 -5.82 -3.52
C PHE A 81 -16.61 -6.74 -3.92
N HIS A 82 -16.59 -7.13 -5.18
CA HIS A 82 -17.37 -8.19 -5.80
C HIS A 82 -16.39 -9.21 -6.38
N GLU A 83 -16.84 -10.43 -6.66
CA GLU A 83 -16.01 -11.53 -7.15
C GLU A 83 -15.03 -11.14 -8.27
N ASN A 84 -15.51 -10.37 -9.27
CA ASN A 84 -14.75 -9.94 -10.45
C ASN A 84 -14.61 -8.42 -10.57
N ALA A 85 -14.96 -7.66 -9.53
CA ALA A 85 -14.92 -6.21 -9.59
C ALA A 85 -14.63 -5.57 -8.23
N THR A 86 -13.95 -4.45 -8.23
CA THR A 86 -13.70 -3.64 -7.05
C THR A 86 -14.02 -2.19 -7.36
N PHE A 87 -14.72 -1.52 -6.46
CA PHE A 87 -14.93 -0.09 -6.49
C PHE A 87 -14.39 0.52 -5.21
N ALA A 88 -13.76 1.68 -5.29
CA ALA A 88 -13.33 2.42 -4.13
C ALA A 88 -13.52 3.92 -4.34
N THR A 89 -13.92 4.59 -3.26
CA THR A 89 -13.95 6.04 -3.19
C THR A 89 -13.20 6.52 -1.96
N VAL A 90 -12.41 7.57 -2.11
CA VAL A 90 -11.65 8.21 -1.04
C VAL A 90 -11.98 9.69 -1.03
N VAL A 91 -12.55 10.17 0.08
CA VAL A 91 -12.85 11.58 0.30
C VAL A 91 -11.82 12.13 1.28
N ARG A 92 -11.17 13.22 0.90
CA ARG A 92 -10.29 14.04 1.75
C ARG A 92 -10.92 15.41 1.90
N MET A 93 -11.08 15.93 3.11
CA MET A 93 -11.87 17.15 3.32
C MET A 93 -11.08 18.46 3.44
N LYS A 94 -9.88 18.45 4.04
CA LYS A 94 -9.06 19.66 4.24
C LYS A 94 -7.73 19.58 3.47
N PRO A 95 -6.98 20.69 3.33
CA PRO A 95 -7.49 22.06 3.24
C PRO A 95 -8.37 22.30 1.99
N SER A 96 -8.49 21.31 1.09
CA SER A 96 -9.43 21.35 -0.04
C SER A 96 -10.12 19.99 -0.19
N PRO A 97 -11.47 19.96 -0.32
CA PRO A 97 -12.19 18.71 -0.54
C PRO A 97 -11.77 18.07 -1.86
N MET A 98 -11.27 16.84 -1.77
CA MET A 98 -10.79 16.06 -2.88
C MET A 98 -11.40 14.66 -2.81
N VAL A 99 -12.00 14.24 -3.92
CA VAL A 99 -12.63 12.93 -4.05
C VAL A 99 -11.85 12.14 -5.09
N GLU A 100 -11.51 10.91 -4.76
CA GLU A 100 -10.85 9.97 -5.64
C GLU A 100 -11.75 8.76 -5.82
N PHE A 101 -12.03 8.40 -7.05
CA PHE A 101 -12.80 7.22 -7.41
C PHE A 101 -11.87 6.25 -8.12
N SER A 102 -11.98 4.97 -7.83
CA SER A 102 -11.33 3.92 -8.58
C SER A 102 -12.28 2.75 -8.77
N ALA A 103 -12.18 2.12 -9.93
CA ALA A 103 -12.90 0.91 -10.25
C ALA A 103 -11.96 -0.04 -10.99
N THR A 104 -12.07 -1.32 -10.67
CA THR A 104 -11.36 -2.40 -11.35
C THR A 104 -12.35 -3.49 -11.67
N VAL A 105 -12.28 -4.05 -12.87
CA VAL A 105 -13.01 -5.25 -13.28
C VAL A 105 -12.01 -6.23 -13.87
N GLY A 106 -12.14 -7.51 -13.58
CA GLY A 106 -11.21 -8.51 -14.04
C GLY A 106 -11.71 -9.92 -13.82
N THR A 107 -11.07 -10.85 -14.51
CA THR A 107 -11.29 -12.29 -14.36
C THR A 107 -9.94 -12.94 -14.10
N GLU A 108 -9.89 -14.28 -14.07
CA GLU A 108 -8.62 -14.98 -13.99
C GLU A 108 -7.71 -14.58 -15.17
N GLY A 109 -6.56 -13.98 -14.84
CA GLY A 109 -5.50 -13.66 -15.79
C GLY A 109 -5.53 -12.27 -16.42
N VAL A 110 -6.63 -11.52 -16.34
CA VAL A 110 -6.70 -10.14 -16.87
C VAL A 110 -7.58 -9.23 -16.03
N ALA A 111 -7.15 -7.98 -15.85
CA ALA A 111 -7.90 -6.95 -15.14
C ALA A 111 -7.73 -5.58 -15.79
N PHE A 112 -8.78 -4.77 -15.73
CA PHE A 112 -8.84 -3.40 -16.21
C PHE A 112 -9.22 -2.51 -15.04
N GLY A 113 -8.52 -1.41 -14.86
CA GLY A 113 -8.76 -0.46 -13.78
C GLY A 113 -8.73 0.97 -14.26
N ALA A 114 -9.51 1.82 -13.62
CA ALA A 114 -9.46 3.25 -13.81
C ALA A 114 -9.50 3.96 -12.45
N GLU A 115 -8.81 5.08 -12.36
CA GLU A 115 -8.81 5.96 -11.19
C GLU A 115 -9.00 7.39 -11.68
N CYS A 116 -9.85 8.17 -11.03
CA CYS A 116 -9.97 9.59 -11.27
C CYS A 116 -9.99 10.35 -9.94
N ARG A 117 -9.37 11.53 -9.93
CA ARG A 117 -9.28 12.40 -8.77
C ARG A 117 -9.89 13.74 -9.12
N TYR A 118 -10.92 14.11 -8.40
CA TYR A 118 -11.68 15.34 -8.54
C TYR A 118 -11.41 16.27 -7.36
N ASP A 119 -11.03 17.51 -7.66
CA ASP A 119 -10.88 18.58 -6.69
C ASP A 119 -12.19 19.37 -6.66
N ALA A 120 -12.96 19.15 -5.59
CA ALA A 120 -14.28 19.73 -5.43
C ALA A 120 -14.23 21.22 -5.09
N ALA A 121 -13.12 21.70 -4.51
CA ALA A 121 -12.94 23.14 -4.27
C ALA A 121 -12.77 23.91 -5.58
N ARG A 122 -12.05 23.35 -6.56
CA ARG A 122 -11.76 24.01 -7.83
C ARG A 122 -12.64 23.56 -8.99
N GLY A 123 -13.57 22.63 -8.76
CA GLY A 123 -14.45 22.07 -9.79
C GLY A 123 -13.71 21.38 -10.95
N LYS A 124 -12.55 20.77 -10.70
CA LYS A 124 -11.65 20.28 -11.77
C LYS A 124 -11.08 18.89 -11.47
N PHE A 125 -10.99 18.07 -12.51
CA PHE A 125 -10.24 16.81 -12.46
C PHE A 125 -8.73 17.07 -12.36
N ARG A 126 -8.12 16.55 -11.30
CA ARG A 126 -6.69 16.71 -11.01
C ARG A 126 -5.86 15.67 -11.70
N ASN A 127 -6.28 14.41 -11.66
CA ASN A 127 -5.58 13.29 -12.29
C ASN A 127 -6.60 12.25 -12.75
N TYR A 128 -6.27 11.54 -13.81
CA TYR A 128 -6.90 10.29 -14.17
C TYR A 128 -5.83 9.27 -14.54
N ARG A 129 -6.12 8.01 -14.24
CA ARG A 129 -5.26 6.86 -14.53
C ARG A 129 -6.12 5.75 -15.11
N ALA A 130 -5.55 5.01 -16.03
CA ALA A 130 -6.12 3.77 -16.53
C ALA A 130 -5.03 2.70 -16.47
N ALA A 131 -5.40 1.48 -16.14
CA ALA A 131 -4.48 0.37 -16.01
C ALA A 131 -5.08 -0.88 -16.63
N ILE A 132 -4.24 -1.65 -17.31
CA ILE A 132 -4.54 -3.01 -17.74
C ILE A 132 -3.47 -3.89 -17.11
N GLY A 133 -3.88 -4.92 -16.40
CA GLY A 133 -3.00 -5.92 -15.80
C GLY A 133 -3.28 -7.28 -16.41
N MET A 134 -2.23 -8.03 -16.68
CA MET A 134 -2.28 -9.43 -17.08
C MET A 134 -1.47 -10.24 -16.08
N THR A 135 -2.02 -11.35 -15.64
CA THR A 135 -1.40 -12.25 -14.69
C THR A 135 -1.42 -13.66 -15.25
N SER A 136 -0.30 -14.36 -15.11
CA SER A 136 -0.16 -15.77 -15.48
C SER A 136 0.68 -16.46 -14.42
N LYS A 137 0.87 -17.78 -14.56
CA LYS A 137 1.60 -18.60 -13.58
C LYS A 137 3.06 -18.16 -13.38
N TYR A 138 3.70 -17.64 -14.42
CA TYR A 138 5.13 -17.30 -14.41
C TYR A 138 5.43 -15.84 -14.70
N TYR A 139 4.46 -15.05 -15.15
CA TYR A 139 4.69 -13.65 -15.46
C TYR A 139 3.48 -12.80 -15.12
N HIS A 140 3.76 -11.53 -14.80
CA HIS A 140 2.76 -10.49 -14.64
C HIS A 140 3.18 -9.32 -15.53
N ALA A 141 2.23 -8.76 -16.27
CA ALA A 141 2.45 -7.57 -17.07
C ALA A 141 1.41 -6.53 -16.69
N ALA A 142 1.79 -5.25 -16.72
CA ALA A 142 0.82 -4.18 -16.57
C ALA A 142 1.18 -2.98 -17.43
N LEU A 143 0.16 -2.37 -18.01
CA LEU A 143 0.24 -1.09 -18.69
C LEU A 143 -0.57 -0.09 -17.89
N ILE A 144 0.02 1.04 -17.51
CA ILE A 144 -0.64 2.10 -16.76
C ILE A 144 -0.45 3.42 -17.49
N MET A 145 -1.56 4.06 -17.83
CA MET A 145 -1.59 5.46 -18.22
C MET A 145 -1.89 6.31 -16.98
N ALA A 146 -1.14 7.37 -16.75
CA ALA A 146 -1.25 8.23 -15.58
C ALA A 146 -1.05 9.71 -15.94
N ASP A 147 -1.17 10.59 -14.94
CA ASP A 147 -0.90 12.03 -15.06
C ASP A 147 -1.66 12.69 -16.22
N LYS A 148 -2.95 12.35 -16.37
CA LYS A 148 -3.80 12.81 -17.46
C LYS A 148 -3.32 12.38 -18.86
N GLY A 149 -2.80 11.17 -18.98
CA GLY A 149 -2.29 10.64 -20.23
C GLY A 149 -0.84 11.03 -20.54
N ASP A 150 -0.23 11.91 -19.74
CA ASP A 150 1.16 12.34 -19.97
C ASP A 150 2.18 11.25 -19.66
N THR A 151 1.88 10.37 -18.71
CA THR A 151 2.81 9.31 -18.28
C THR A 151 2.28 7.94 -18.68
N ILE A 152 3.07 7.18 -19.45
CA ILE A 152 2.82 5.78 -19.75
C ILE A 152 3.83 4.93 -18.99
N LYS A 153 3.36 3.90 -18.30
CA LYS A 153 4.20 2.96 -17.57
C LYS A 153 3.92 1.54 -18.02
N VAL A 154 4.97 0.81 -18.30
CA VAL A 154 4.93 -0.61 -18.65
C VAL A 154 5.71 -1.38 -17.60
N TYR A 155 5.07 -2.39 -17.02
CA TYR A 155 5.64 -3.27 -16.04
C TYR A 155 5.68 -4.68 -16.61
N GLY A 156 6.82 -5.35 -16.45
CA GLY A 156 6.97 -6.77 -16.69
C GLY A 156 7.61 -7.40 -15.47
N LEU A 157 7.00 -8.44 -14.92
CA LEU A 157 7.53 -9.24 -13.85
C LEU A 157 7.58 -10.69 -14.34
N TYR A 158 8.71 -11.34 -14.13
CA TYR A 158 8.91 -12.75 -14.48
C TYR A 158 9.42 -13.51 -13.25
N HIS A 159 8.78 -14.65 -12.97
CA HIS A 159 9.19 -15.59 -11.94
C HIS A 159 9.97 -16.72 -12.61
N PHE A 160 11.24 -16.89 -12.23
CA PHE A 160 12.09 -17.96 -12.76
C PHE A 160 11.76 -19.33 -12.15
N ASP A 161 11.08 -19.35 -11.01
CA ASP A 161 10.67 -20.57 -10.34
C ASP A 161 9.21 -20.50 -9.89
N LYS A 162 8.54 -21.66 -9.80
CA LYS A 162 7.15 -21.81 -9.34
C LYS A 162 6.95 -21.31 -7.90
N LYS A 163 7.98 -21.36 -7.06
CA LYS A 163 7.92 -20.87 -5.67
C LYS A 163 8.28 -19.38 -5.55
N GLN A 164 8.48 -18.69 -6.69
CA GLN A 164 8.83 -17.26 -6.75
C GLN A 164 10.13 -16.91 -6.00
N VAL A 165 11.02 -17.89 -5.85
CA VAL A 165 12.31 -17.73 -5.16
C VAL A 165 13.17 -16.68 -5.86
N VAL A 166 13.15 -16.68 -7.19
CA VAL A 166 13.85 -15.68 -8.00
C VAL A 166 12.84 -15.02 -8.93
N SER A 167 12.77 -13.69 -8.89
CA SER A 167 11.93 -12.92 -9.79
C SER A 167 12.69 -11.72 -10.34
N ALA A 168 12.52 -11.43 -11.62
CA ALA A 168 12.98 -10.20 -12.24
C ALA A 168 11.79 -9.28 -12.52
N VAL A 169 12.02 -7.99 -12.41
CA VAL A 169 11.05 -6.94 -12.72
C VAL A 169 11.71 -5.91 -13.62
N VAL A 170 10.98 -5.48 -14.62
CA VAL A 170 11.34 -4.35 -15.47
C VAL A 170 10.19 -3.36 -15.47
N GLU A 171 10.50 -2.10 -15.24
CA GLU A 171 9.57 -0.97 -15.36
C GLU A 171 10.15 0.00 -16.39
N LEU A 172 9.37 0.29 -17.43
CA LEU A 172 9.63 1.38 -18.37
C LEU A 172 8.58 2.47 -18.15
N THR A 173 9.02 3.66 -17.79
CA THR A 173 8.16 4.85 -17.70
C THR A 173 8.52 5.82 -18.82
N ARG A 174 7.53 6.28 -19.57
CA ARG A 174 7.68 7.33 -20.59
C ARG A 174 6.81 8.51 -20.24
N LYS A 175 7.41 9.70 -20.25
CA LYS A 175 6.70 10.97 -20.10
C LYS A 175 6.58 11.65 -21.46
N LEU A 176 5.36 11.75 -22.00
CA LEU A 176 5.09 12.20 -23.36
C LEU A 176 5.43 13.67 -23.56
N SER A 177 5.08 14.53 -22.60
CA SER A 177 5.33 15.98 -22.65
C SER A 177 6.81 16.32 -22.75
N LYS A 178 7.65 15.63 -21.99
CA LYS A 178 9.10 15.87 -21.95
C LYS A 178 9.90 15.00 -22.91
N LYS A 179 9.27 14.01 -23.54
CA LYS A 179 9.94 12.94 -24.33
C LYS A 179 11.06 12.24 -23.54
N GLU A 180 10.91 12.16 -22.22
CA GLU A 180 11.84 11.50 -21.30
C GLU A 180 11.39 10.05 -21.08
N ASN A 181 12.36 9.14 -20.99
CA ASN A 181 12.15 7.75 -20.63
C ASN A 181 12.95 7.42 -19.37
N THR A 182 12.39 6.59 -18.51
CA THR A 182 13.05 6.03 -17.33
C THR A 182 12.93 4.53 -17.38
N LEU A 183 14.05 3.83 -17.42
CA LEU A 183 14.13 2.38 -17.28
C LEU A 183 14.55 2.01 -15.86
N THR A 184 13.83 1.08 -15.24
CA THR A 184 14.18 0.49 -13.94
C THR A 184 14.15 -1.03 -14.05
N VAL A 185 15.20 -1.67 -13.56
CA VAL A 185 15.29 -3.12 -13.44
C VAL A 185 15.40 -3.48 -11.98
N GLY A 186 14.69 -4.52 -11.57
CA GLY A 186 14.69 -5.01 -10.20
C GLY A 186 14.71 -6.51 -10.13
N GLY A 187 15.15 -7.01 -8.97
CA GLY A 187 15.21 -8.42 -8.66
C GLY A 187 14.67 -8.68 -7.27
N LEU A 188 14.07 -9.85 -7.12
CA LEU A 188 13.69 -10.47 -5.86
C LEU A 188 14.44 -11.79 -5.75
N TYR A 189 15.06 -12.02 -4.59
CA TYR A 189 15.66 -13.30 -4.24
C TYR A 189 15.25 -13.71 -2.82
N THR A 190 14.55 -14.82 -2.69
CA THR A 190 14.21 -15.42 -1.40
C THR A 190 15.33 -16.38 -1.01
N VAL A 191 16.13 -16.00 -0.03
CA VAL A 191 17.31 -16.76 0.41
C VAL A 191 16.88 -18.03 1.16
N ASP A 192 15.87 -17.90 2.02
CA ASP A 192 15.30 -18.98 2.82
C ASP A 192 13.82 -18.68 3.14
N ALA A 193 13.15 -19.53 3.93
CA ALA A 193 11.74 -19.38 4.27
C ALA A 193 11.39 -18.09 5.05
N GLN A 194 12.39 -17.39 5.60
CA GLN A 194 12.27 -16.22 6.45
C GLN A 194 12.96 -14.98 5.85
N THR A 195 13.88 -15.15 4.91
CA THR A 195 14.75 -14.10 4.40
C THR A 195 14.48 -13.81 2.92
N THR A 196 14.26 -12.54 2.60
CA THR A 196 14.04 -12.06 1.24
C THR A 196 14.86 -10.82 0.96
N VAL A 197 15.55 -10.81 -0.17
CA VAL A 197 16.32 -9.69 -0.68
C VAL A 197 15.62 -9.13 -1.91
N LYS A 198 15.51 -7.81 -1.98
CA LYS A 198 15.08 -7.06 -3.16
C LYS A 198 16.16 -6.08 -3.53
N ALA A 199 16.37 -5.91 -4.83
CA ALA A 199 17.21 -4.87 -5.36
C ALA A 199 16.54 -4.22 -6.56
N ARG A 200 16.82 -2.94 -6.79
CA ARG A 200 16.41 -2.21 -7.99
C ARG A 200 17.48 -1.21 -8.40
N LEU A 201 17.63 -1.02 -9.70
CA LEU A 201 18.49 -0.03 -10.31
C LEU A 201 17.72 0.69 -11.41
N ASN A 202 17.86 2.00 -11.50
CA ASN A 202 17.32 2.79 -12.59
C ASN A 202 18.42 3.50 -13.40
N ASP A 203 18.07 4.00 -14.58
CA ASP A 203 18.97 4.74 -15.48
C ASP A 203 19.49 6.08 -14.90
N SER A 204 18.80 6.63 -13.90
CA SER A 204 19.30 7.78 -13.15
C SER A 204 20.50 7.44 -12.27
N GLY A 205 20.78 6.15 -12.02
CA GLY A 205 21.88 5.68 -11.17
C GLY A 205 21.48 5.43 -9.71
N SER A 206 20.18 5.46 -9.38
CA SER A 206 19.71 5.09 -8.04
C SER A 206 19.64 3.58 -7.93
N LEU A 207 20.53 3.02 -7.10
CA LEU A 207 20.57 1.63 -6.69
C LEU A 207 19.96 1.51 -5.30
N ALA A 208 18.90 0.73 -5.15
CA ALA A 208 18.29 0.48 -3.84
C ALA A 208 18.19 -1.01 -3.56
N ALA A 209 18.44 -1.39 -2.30
CA ALA A 209 18.31 -2.75 -1.81
C ALA A 209 17.45 -2.79 -0.54
N LEU A 210 16.73 -3.89 -0.34
CA LEU A 210 15.93 -4.17 0.83
C LEU A 210 16.12 -5.63 1.25
N LEU A 211 16.59 -5.84 2.47
CA LEU A 211 16.59 -7.11 3.16
C LEU A 211 15.36 -7.17 4.08
N ARG A 212 14.54 -8.21 3.95
CA ARG A 212 13.43 -8.51 4.83
C ARG A 212 13.68 -9.86 5.50
N LEU A 213 13.71 -9.86 6.82
CA LEU A 213 13.90 -11.03 7.66
C LEU A 213 12.65 -11.27 8.51
N GLN A 214 12.14 -12.49 8.53
CA GLN A 214 11.06 -12.91 9.41
C GLN A 214 11.64 -13.41 10.73
N VAL A 215 11.53 -12.59 11.78
CA VAL A 215 12.11 -12.89 13.10
C VAL A 215 11.20 -13.84 13.90
N LYS A 216 9.88 -13.71 13.72
CA LYS A 216 8.85 -14.59 14.28
C LYS A 216 7.74 -14.77 13.26
N PRO A 217 6.86 -15.79 13.38
CA PRO A 217 5.69 -15.92 12.51
C PRO A 217 4.95 -14.58 12.36
N LYS A 218 4.80 -14.12 11.12
CA LYS A 218 4.16 -12.83 10.75
C LYS A 218 4.87 -11.55 11.25
N SER A 219 6.00 -11.67 11.94
CA SER A 219 6.83 -10.54 12.39
C SER A 219 8.07 -10.38 11.51
N HIS A 220 8.33 -9.17 11.03
CA HIS A 220 9.37 -8.90 10.05
C HIS A 220 10.27 -7.73 10.46
N LEU A 221 11.57 -7.94 10.36
CA LEU A 221 12.60 -6.90 10.35
C LEU A 221 12.93 -6.57 8.89
N MET A 222 13.11 -5.29 8.59
CA MET A 222 13.42 -4.80 7.26
C MET A 222 14.56 -3.79 7.33
N ILE A 223 15.60 -4.01 6.54
CA ILE A 223 16.76 -3.13 6.40
C ILE A 223 16.83 -2.72 4.94
N SER A 224 16.88 -1.43 4.65
CA SER A 224 16.97 -0.90 3.29
C SER A 224 18.13 0.07 3.13
N GLY A 225 18.72 0.10 1.93
CA GLY A 225 19.73 1.08 1.54
C GLY A 225 19.44 1.62 0.14
N GLU A 226 19.73 2.89 -0.10
CA GLU A 226 19.71 3.52 -1.42
C GLU A 226 20.99 4.34 -1.64
N PHE A 227 21.61 4.10 -2.79
CA PHE A 227 22.87 4.69 -3.23
C PHE A 227 22.65 5.40 -4.56
N ASP A 228 23.21 6.60 -4.70
CA ASP A 228 23.34 7.29 -5.98
C ASP A 228 24.69 6.90 -6.60
N MET A 229 24.67 5.97 -7.56
CA MET A 229 25.89 5.48 -8.23
C MET A 229 26.61 6.56 -9.04
N LYS A 230 25.97 7.70 -9.32
CA LYS A 230 26.59 8.85 -10.00
C LYS A 230 27.17 9.86 -9.02
N SER A 231 26.97 9.68 -7.72
CA SER A 231 27.46 10.58 -6.66
C SER A 231 27.83 9.77 -5.42
N LEU A 232 28.85 8.92 -5.55
CA LEU A 232 29.30 8.02 -4.47
C LEU A 232 29.86 8.76 -3.25
N ASP A 233 30.23 10.03 -3.39
CA ASP A 233 30.67 10.88 -2.27
C ASP A 233 29.51 11.27 -1.33
N LYS A 234 28.26 11.14 -1.79
CA LYS A 234 27.08 11.40 -0.95
C LYS A 234 26.81 10.19 -0.05
N PRO A 235 26.55 10.40 1.24
CA PRO A 235 26.23 9.30 2.14
C PRO A 235 24.95 8.59 1.67
N PRO A 236 24.91 7.25 1.74
CA PRO A 236 23.73 6.50 1.34
C PRO A 236 22.56 6.74 2.29
N LYS A 237 21.34 6.54 1.78
CA LYS A 237 20.14 6.56 2.60
C LYS A 237 19.92 5.17 3.15
N ILE A 238 19.91 5.03 4.47
CA ILE A 238 19.69 3.75 5.14
C ILE A 238 18.37 3.85 5.92
N GLY A 239 17.58 2.78 5.88
CA GLY A 239 16.31 2.67 6.58
C GLY A 239 16.19 1.35 7.33
N LEU A 240 15.52 1.39 8.48
CA LEU A 240 15.24 0.23 9.32
C LEU A 240 13.75 0.25 9.70
N ALA A 241 13.09 -0.90 9.63
CA ALA A 241 11.70 -1.04 10.06
C ALA A 241 11.45 -2.39 10.71
N LEU A 242 10.69 -2.40 11.80
CA LEU A 242 10.28 -3.60 12.51
C LEU A 242 8.75 -3.67 12.58
N ALA A 243 8.19 -4.76 12.07
CA ALA A 243 6.77 -5.07 12.14
C ALA A 243 6.58 -6.29 13.03
N LEU A 244 6.01 -6.12 14.22
CA LEU A 244 5.71 -7.21 15.15
C LEU A 244 4.22 -7.52 15.18
N VAL A 245 3.90 -8.79 14.95
CA VAL A 245 2.58 -9.37 15.21
C VAL A 245 2.69 -10.15 16.52
N PRO A 246 1.88 -9.80 17.55
CA PRO A 246 1.89 -10.48 18.83
C PRO A 246 1.41 -11.93 18.72
#